data_AF-A0A811T8V8-F1
#
_entry.id   AF-A0A811T8V8-F1
#
_cell.length_a   1.000
_cell.length_b   1.000
_cell.length_c   1.000
_cell.angle_alpha   90.00
_cell.angle_beta   90.00
_cell.angle_gamma   90.00
#
_symmetry.space_group_name_H-M   'P 1'
#
loop_
_entity.id
_entity.type
_entity.pdbx_description
1 polymer ?
#
loop_
_entity_poly.entity_id
_entity_poly.type
_entity_poly.pdbx_seq_one_letter_code
_entity_poly.pdbx_strand_id
1 'polypeptide(L)'
;MPHGGIAWTDEKDMTNETIKKILAHGDIKTRALILTLVSSGMRIGEALQVGLGDLGLDHEPPQINIRGSYTKTGERRTVFISQEARECVNEWMRVRTQYLKQATKKCNGIGTTKKIDGDERVFPFSDSVVRQLWSHVLRDAGLYEIDTSTNRVKYRIHGLRKFFRSNLTLSVPVDIVEALMGHSNYLTSAYRRYSQKQLGEAYQKGERHLTILESGDLTRLQEQVEKTGMLVDGYKHALDSKDRDIDVLSQRVDRLESLLQGLVDVACGDPDALKHLKDFIPEALCRKLDNHSTLYTDS
;
A
#
# COMPACT_ATOMS: atom_id res chain seq x y z
N MET A 1 -17.98 27.62 -34.78
CA MET A 1 -17.12 27.29 -33.62
C MET A 1 -16.93 25.78 -33.61
N PRO A 2 -15.70 25.24 -33.43
CA PRO A 2 -15.52 23.80 -33.39
C PRO A 2 -16.01 23.26 -32.04
N HIS A 3 -16.99 22.36 -32.08
CA HIS A 3 -17.37 21.56 -30.92
C HIS A 3 -16.21 20.64 -30.57
N GLY A 4 -15.53 20.91 -29.44
CA GLY A 4 -14.58 19.98 -28.87
C GLY A 4 -15.29 18.68 -28.55
N GLY A 5 -15.10 17.67 -29.41
CA GLY A 5 -15.64 16.33 -29.19
C GLY A 5 -15.10 15.80 -27.87
N ILE A 6 -16.01 15.51 -26.93
CA ILE A 6 -15.66 14.78 -25.72
C ILE A 6 -15.21 13.39 -26.21
N ALA A 7 -13.91 13.15 -26.24
CA ALA A 7 -13.38 11.83 -26.54
C ALA A 7 -13.91 10.85 -25.50
N TRP A 8 -14.69 9.88 -25.95
CA TRP A 8 -15.24 8.82 -25.11
C TRP A 8 -14.11 7.84 -24.80
N THR A 9 -13.84 7.66 -23.51
CA THR A 9 -12.88 6.63 -23.07
C THR A 9 -13.52 5.26 -23.24
N ASP A 10 -12.81 4.34 -23.92
CA ASP A 10 -13.14 2.91 -23.92
C ASP A 10 -12.86 2.30 -22.53
N GLU A 11 -13.85 2.37 -21.64
CA GLU A 11 -13.79 1.84 -20.27
C GLU A 11 -14.24 0.37 -20.25
N LYS A 12 -13.41 -0.51 -19.68
CA LYS A 12 -13.75 -1.94 -19.53
C LYS A 12 -14.58 -2.18 -18.27
N ASP A 13 -15.52 -3.11 -18.37
CA ASP A 13 -16.35 -3.52 -17.26
C ASP A 13 -15.57 -4.26 -16.19
N MET A 14 -15.97 -4.02 -14.94
CA MET A 14 -15.43 -4.71 -13.79
C MET A 14 -16.29 -5.95 -13.52
N THR A 15 -15.75 -7.14 -13.73
CA THR A 15 -16.44 -8.42 -13.41
C THR A 15 -15.90 -9.02 -12.12
N ASN A 16 -16.61 -10.00 -11.55
CA ASN A 16 -16.13 -10.74 -10.36
C ASN A 16 -14.75 -11.36 -10.63
N GLU A 17 -14.57 -12.03 -11.78
CA GLU A 17 -13.27 -12.61 -12.18
C GLU A 17 -12.16 -11.56 -12.32
N THR A 18 -12.47 -10.39 -12.88
CA THR A 18 -11.53 -9.28 -13.00
C THR A 18 -11.08 -8.82 -11.61
N ILE A 19 -12.02 -8.59 -10.69
CA ILE A 19 -11.71 -8.15 -9.32
C ILE A 19 -10.91 -9.24 -8.60
N LYS A 20 -11.28 -10.51 -8.73
CA LYS A 20 -10.55 -11.64 -8.14
C LYS A 20 -9.10 -11.69 -8.60
N LYS A 21 -8.84 -11.51 -9.91
CA LYS A 21 -7.47 -11.37 -10.45
C LYS A 21 -6.73 -10.19 -9.83
N ILE A 22 -7.36 -9.02 -9.74
CA ILE A 22 -6.75 -7.84 -9.12
C ILE A 22 -6.39 -8.11 -7.64
N LEU A 23 -7.30 -8.73 -6.89
CA LEU A 23 -7.08 -9.05 -5.48
C LEU A 23 -5.93 -10.05 -5.27
N ALA A 24 -5.72 -10.99 -6.19
CA ALA A 24 -4.63 -11.97 -6.11
C ALA A 24 -3.23 -11.33 -6.18
N HIS A 25 -3.11 -10.16 -6.81
CA HIS A 25 -1.85 -9.40 -6.92
C HIS A 25 -1.79 -8.20 -5.96
N GLY A 26 -2.86 -7.93 -5.21
CA GLY A 26 -2.91 -6.85 -4.25
C GLY A 26 -2.24 -7.23 -2.93
N ASP A 27 -1.44 -6.34 -2.36
CA ASP A 27 -1.01 -6.46 -0.98
C ASP A 27 -2.18 -6.20 0.00
N ILE A 28 -1.98 -6.47 1.29
CA ILE A 28 -3.06 -6.43 2.28
C ILE A 28 -3.81 -5.09 2.33
N LYS A 29 -3.08 -3.97 2.21
CA LYS A 29 -3.69 -2.62 2.19
C LYS A 29 -4.51 -2.36 0.93
N THR A 30 -4.02 -2.83 -0.21
CA THR A 30 -4.70 -2.69 -1.50
C THR A 30 -5.95 -3.56 -1.54
N ARG A 31 -5.85 -4.81 -1.07
CA ARG A 31 -6.99 -5.74 -0.94
C ARG A 31 -8.07 -5.18 -0.02
N ALA A 32 -7.68 -4.69 1.16
CA ALA A 32 -8.63 -4.10 2.11
C ALA A 32 -9.36 -2.89 1.52
N LEU A 33 -8.64 -2.00 0.83
CA LEU A 33 -9.24 -0.85 0.15
C LEU A 33 -10.19 -1.27 -0.97
N ILE A 34 -9.79 -2.21 -1.84
CA ILE A 34 -10.60 -2.67 -2.97
C ILE A 34 -11.87 -3.34 -2.48
N LEU A 35 -11.77 -4.30 -1.55
CA LEU A 35 -12.94 -4.99 -1.00
C LEU A 35 -13.90 -4.03 -0.30
N THR A 36 -13.38 -3.04 0.42
CA THR A 36 -14.19 -1.98 1.03
C THR A 36 -14.96 -1.19 -0.04
N LEU A 37 -14.33 -0.80 -1.15
CA LEU A 37 -14.97 -0.04 -2.22
C LEU A 37 -16.00 -0.86 -3.01
N VAL A 38 -15.66 -2.12 -3.30
CA VAL A 38 -16.53 -3.07 -4.02
C VAL A 38 -17.80 -3.35 -3.24
N SER A 39 -17.69 -3.52 -1.92
CA SER A 39 -18.81 -3.94 -1.08
C SER A 39 -19.62 -2.78 -0.50
N SER A 40 -19.08 -1.56 -0.39
CA SER A 40 -19.84 -0.39 0.12
C SER A 40 -20.38 0.52 -0.95
N GLY A 41 -19.81 0.43 -2.16
CA GLY A 41 -20.10 1.36 -3.23
C GLY A 41 -19.71 2.81 -2.93
N MET A 42 -18.92 3.13 -1.90
CA MET A 42 -18.52 4.51 -1.58
C MET A 42 -17.60 5.11 -2.65
N ARG A 43 -17.50 6.46 -2.70
CA ARG A 43 -16.53 7.11 -3.58
C ARG A 43 -15.13 6.93 -3.00
N ILE A 44 -14.12 6.81 -3.86
CA ILE A 44 -12.72 6.69 -3.38
C ILE A 44 -12.33 7.84 -2.45
N GLY A 45 -12.71 9.08 -2.79
CA GLY A 45 -12.43 10.24 -1.95
C GLY A 45 -13.12 10.18 -0.58
N GLU A 46 -14.28 9.52 -0.47
CA GLU A 46 -14.94 9.29 0.83
C GLU A 46 -14.14 8.24 1.62
N ALA A 47 -13.76 7.12 0.98
CA ALA A 47 -12.98 6.04 1.61
C ALA A 47 -11.65 6.53 2.20
N LEU A 48 -10.97 7.46 1.51
CA LEU A 48 -9.71 8.04 1.95
C LEU A 48 -9.83 9.04 3.10
N GLN A 49 -11.05 9.38 3.53
CA GLN A 49 -11.32 10.29 4.65
C GLN A 49 -11.87 9.56 5.88
N VAL A 50 -12.33 8.31 5.73
CA VAL A 50 -12.88 7.49 6.83
C VAL A 50 -11.84 7.34 7.93
N GLY A 51 -12.20 7.75 9.15
CA GLY A 51 -11.39 7.61 10.36
C GLY A 51 -11.61 6.27 11.07
N LEU A 52 -10.70 5.91 11.98
CA LEU A 52 -10.84 4.70 12.80
C LEU A 52 -12.14 4.71 13.61
N GLY A 53 -12.54 5.87 14.14
CA GLY A 53 -13.78 6.02 14.92
C GLY A 53 -15.07 5.98 14.08
N ASP A 54 -14.97 5.90 12.75
CA ASP A 54 -16.12 5.75 11.86
C ASP A 54 -16.43 4.28 11.55
N LEU A 55 -15.55 3.36 11.94
CA LEU A 55 -15.70 1.93 11.72
C LEU A 55 -16.62 1.30 12.78
N GLY A 56 -17.64 0.61 12.31
CA GLY A 56 -18.52 -0.24 13.10
C GLY A 56 -18.41 -1.69 12.64
N LEU A 57 -17.24 -2.30 12.80
CA LEU A 57 -16.97 -3.66 12.32
C LEU A 57 -17.64 -4.77 13.15
N ASP A 58 -18.07 -4.44 14.37
CA ASP A 58 -18.77 -5.36 15.28
C ASP A 58 -20.29 -5.44 15.00
N HIS A 59 -20.80 -4.60 14.09
CA HIS A 59 -22.20 -4.67 13.66
C HIS A 59 -22.42 -5.75 12.62
N GLU A 60 -23.65 -6.22 12.51
CA GLU A 60 -24.10 -7.16 11.48
C GLU A 60 -25.25 -6.51 10.68
N PRO A 61 -25.04 -6.11 9.41
CA PRO A 61 -23.78 -6.21 8.66
C PRO A 61 -22.74 -5.17 9.12
N PRO A 62 -21.44 -5.40 8.87
CA PRO A 62 -20.38 -4.45 9.23
C PRO A 62 -20.58 -3.11 8.54
N GLN A 63 -20.38 -2.00 9.28
CA GLN A 63 -20.77 -0.68 8.81
C GLN A 63 -19.68 0.37 8.93
N ILE A 64 -19.76 1.41 8.10
CA ILE A 64 -18.87 2.57 8.08
C ILE A 64 -19.73 3.83 8.05
N ASN A 65 -19.45 4.76 8.96
CA ASN A 65 -20.16 6.03 9.03
C ASN A 65 -19.46 7.10 8.17
N ILE A 66 -20.10 7.46 7.05
CA ILE A 66 -19.61 8.54 6.18
C ILE A 66 -20.11 9.88 6.74
N ARG A 67 -19.18 10.70 7.24
CA ARG A 67 -19.49 12.04 7.73
C ARG A 67 -19.78 12.99 6.57
N GLY A 68 -20.65 13.97 6.82
CA GLY A 68 -21.01 14.99 5.83
C GLY A 68 -19.81 15.75 5.29
N SER A 69 -18.80 16.00 6.14
CA SER A 69 -17.52 16.62 5.79
C SER A 69 -16.72 15.87 4.72
N TYR A 70 -16.98 14.57 4.53
CA TYR A 70 -16.29 13.75 3.53
C TYR A 70 -16.98 13.77 2.17
N THR A 71 -18.22 14.27 2.14
CA THR A 71 -19.06 14.28 0.95
C THR A 71 -19.13 15.68 0.36
N LYS A 72 -19.26 15.77 -0.96
CA LYS A 72 -19.48 17.06 -1.64
C LYS A 72 -20.83 17.68 -1.27
N THR A 73 -21.79 16.88 -0.80
CA THR A 73 -23.18 17.29 -0.52
C THR A 73 -23.42 17.64 0.96
N GLY A 74 -22.46 17.35 1.85
CA GLY A 74 -22.64 17.54 3.30
C GLY A 74 -23.50 16.47 3.98
N GLU A 75 -23.96 15.45 3.24
CA GLU A 75 -24.88 14.43 3.77
C GLU A 75 -24.15 13.33 4.53
N ARG A 76 -24.59 13.08 5.77
CA ARG A 76 -24.16 11.92 6.55
C ARG A 76 -24.92 10.68 6.10
N ARG A 77 -24.22 9.56 5.98
CA ARG A 77 -24.86 8.25 5.73
C ARG A 77 -24.02 7.11 6.30
N THR A 78 -24.69 6.03 6.66
CA THR A 78 -24.02 4.77 6.99
C THR A 78 -24.00 3.90 5.74
N VAL A 79 -22.84 3.33 5.44
CA VAL A 79 -22.66 2.33 4.39
C VAL A 79 -22.24 1.02 5.02
N PHE A 80 -22.50 -0.08 4.33
CA PHE A 80 -22.15 -1.42 4.81
C PHE A 80 -21.00 -1.98 3.97
N ILE A 81 -20.26 -2.91 4.54
CA ILE A 81 -19.22 -3.68 3.85
C ILE A 81 -19.49 -5.16 4.05
N SER A 82 -18.99 -5.99 3.14
CA SER A 82 -19.16 -7.43 3.23
C SER A 82 -18.32 -8.02 4.36
N GLN A 83 -18.65 -9.23 4.77
CA GLN A 83 -17.91 -9.99 5.78
C GLN A 83 -16.44 -10.18 5.40
N GLU A 84 -16.16 -10.50 4.12
CA GLU A 84 -14.78 -10.62 3.60
C GLU A 84 -14.01 -9.29 3.66
N ALA A 85 -14.71 -8.17 3.47
CA ALA A 85 -14.10 -6.85 3.56
C ALA A 85 -13.77 -6.50 5.02
N ARG A 86 -14.66 -6.83 5.97
CA ARG A 86 -14.39 -6.70 7.41
C ARG A 86 -13.13 -7.47 7.82
N GLU A 87 -13.04 -8.73 7.42
CA GLU A 87 -11.87 -9.58 7.73
C GLU A 87 -10.58 -8.98 7.16
N CYS A 88 -10.61 -8.57 5.89
CA CYS A 88 -9.44 -7.98 5.24
C CYS A 88 -9.04 -6.63 5.88
N VAL A 89 -10.01 -5.81 6.29
CA VAL A 89 -9.76 -4.55 7.02
C VAL A 89 -9.14 -4.85 8.39
N ASN A 90 -9.63 -5.85 9.13
CA ASN A 90 -9.05 -6.24 10.41
C ASN A 90 -7.58 -6.66 10.28
N GLU A 91 -7.24 -7.47 9.26
CA GLU A 91 -5.85 -7.84 8.99
C GLU A 91 -4.99 -6.62 8.61
N TRP A 92 -5.52 -5.70 7.79
CA TRP A 92 -4.85 -4.44 7.51
C TRP A 92 -4.57 -3.65 8.80
N MET A 93 -5.55 -3.56 9.71
CA MET A 93 -5.41 -2.81 10.96
C MET A 93 -4.28 -3.34 11.85
N ARG A 94 -3.99 -4.65 11.83
CA ARG A 94 -2.87 -5.25 12.58
C ARG A 94 -1.51 -4.74 12.12
N VAL A 95 -1.33 -4.53 10.82
CA VAL A 95 -0.04 -4.11 10.23
C VAL A 95 0.04 -2.61 9.95
N ARG A 96 -1.08 -1.89 10.00
CA ARG A 96 -1.21 -0.47 9.67
C ARG A 96 -0.25 0.42 10.45
N THR A 97 -0.11 0.21 11.76
CA THR A 97 0.78 1.03 12.61
C THR A 97 2.24 0.90 12.19
N GLN A 98 2.69 -0.32 11.84
CA GLN A 98 4.06 -0.53 11.35
C GLN A 98 4.26 0.12 9.98
N TYR A 99 3.26 0.04 9.09
CA TYR A 99 3.28 0.71 7.79
C TYR A 99 3.45 2.24 7.94
N LEU A 100 2.73 2.89 8.86
CA LEU A 100 2.83 4.34 9.06
C LEU A 100 4.22 4.78 9.53
N LYS A 101 4.82 4.01 10.45
CA LYS A 101 6.20 4.26 10.92
C LYS A 101 7.19 4.16 9.76
N GLN A 102 7.08 3.13 8.92
CA GLN A 102 7.95 2.94 7.75
C GLN A 102 7.76 4.04 6.70
N ALA A 103 6.50 4.41 6.41
CA ALA A 103 6.19 5.47 5.47
C ALA A 103 6.78 6.82 5.91
N THR A 104 6.68 7.15 7.21
CA THR A 104 7.23 8.39 7.78
C THR A 104 8.76 8.42 7.66
N LYS A 105 9.46 7.32 7.98
CA LYS A 105 10.92 7.22 7.82
C LYS A 105 11.35 7.47 6.37
N LYS A 106 10.64 6.88 5.40
CA LYS A 106 10.92 7.05 3.96
C LYS A 106 10.75 8.50 3.49
N CYS A 107 9.73 9.20 3.99
CA CYS A 107 9.50 10.61 3.66
C CYS A 107 10.57 11.55 4.23
N ASN A 108 11.03 11.29 5.46
CA ASN A 108 12.08 12.09 6.09
C ASN A 108 13.41 12.03 5.32
N GLY A 109 13.73 10.90 4.69
CA GLY A 109 14.94 10.74 3.86
C GLY A 109 14.92 11.54 2.54
N ILE A 110 13.77 12.07 2.11
CA ILE A 110 13.59 12.79 0.83
C ILE A 110 13.39 14.30 1.08
N GLY A 111 13.60 14.79 2.31
CA GLY A 111 13.44 16.21 2.65
C GLY A 111 11.98 16.68 2.75
N THR A 112 11.01 15.75 2.70
CA THR A 112 9.59 16.06 2.89
C THR A 112 9.14 15.67 4.29
N THR A 113 8.85 16.66 5.14
CA THR A 113 8.40 16.49 6.53
C THR A 113 6.89 16.16 6.64
N LYS A 114 6.38 15.24 5.83
CA LYS A 114 5.01 14.73 6.07
C LYS A 114 5.04 13.76 7.24
N LYS A 115 4.63 14.25 8.42
CA LYS A 115 4.30 13.40 9.57
C LYS A 115 3.01 12.64 9.24
N ILE A 116 3.16 11.43 8.72
CA ILE A 116 2.05 10.47 8.52
C ILE A 116 1.84 9.66 9.82
N ASP A 117 2.81 9.70 10.73
CA ASP A 117 2.69 9.12 12.06
C ASP A 117 1.52 9.76 12.83
N GLY A 118 0.64 8.91 13.38
CA GLY A 118 -0.59 9.36 14.05
C GLY A 118 -1.77 9.70 13.13
N ASP A 119 -1.70 9.44 11.81
CA ASP A 119 -2.89 9.56 10.94
C ASP A 119 -4.00 8.61 11.44
N GLU A 120 -5.21 9.15 11.67
CA GLU A 120 -6.37 8.39 12.17
C GLU A 120 -7.25 7.81 11.04
N ARG A 121 -6.90 8.02 9.76
CA ARG A 121 -7.69 7.52 8.63
C ARG A 121 -7.43 6.05 8.39
N VAL A 122 -8.47 5.23 8.21
CA VAL A 122 -8.35 3.78 7.96
C VAL A 122 -7.39 3.50 6.81
N PHE A 123 -7.53 4.27 5.71
CA PHE A 123 -6.64 4.25 4.56
C PHE A 123 -5.91 5.60 4.44
N PRO A 124 -4.72 5.75 5.03
CA PRO A 124 -3.97 7.00 5.08
C PRO A 124 -3.23 7.26 3.76
N PHE A 125 -3.94 7.22 2.64
CA PHE A 125 -3.41 7.43 1.29
C PHE A 125 -3.91 8.74 0.71
N SER A 126 -3.14 9.31 -0.22
CA SER A 126 -3.61 10.38 -1.11
C SER A 126 -4.18 9.77 -2.40
N ASP A 127 -4.95 10.55 -3.16
CA ASP A 127 -5.44 10.14 -4.48
C ASP A 127 -4.31 9.79 -5.45
N SER A 128 -3.13 10.41 -5.32
CA SER A 128 -1.95 10.05 -6.11
C SER A 128 -1.43 8.65 -5.76
N VAL A 129 -1.31 8.33 -4.46
CA VAL A 129 -0.87 7.03 -3.99
C VAL A 129 -1.85 5.94 -4.42
N VAL A 130 -3.16 6.18 -4.30
CA VAL A 130 -4.16 5.21 -4.76
C VAL A 130 -4.08 4.98 -6.27
N ARG A 131 -3.88 6.03 -7.08
CA ARG A 131 -3.68 5.87 -8.53
C ARG A 131 -2.46 5.03 -8.88
N GLN A 132 -1.37 5.18 -8.11
CA GLN A 132 -0.16 4.37 -8.26
C GLN A 132 -0.41 2.92 -7.84
N LEU A 133 -1.01 2.69 -6.66
CA LEU A 133 -1.39 1.36 -6.19
C LEU A 133 -2.28 0.64 -7.20
N TRP A 134 -3.31 1.32 -7.71
CA TRP A 134 -4.23 0.79 -8.71
C TRP A 134 -3.52 0.46 -10.03
N SER A 135 -2.62 1.33 -10.51
CA SER A 135 -1.86 1.06 -11.73
C SER A 135 -0.90 -0.12 -11.56
N HIS A 136 -0.27 -0.23 -10.39
CA HIS A 136 0.67 -1.31 -10.08
C HIS A 136 -0.04 -2.67 -10.05
N VAL A 137 -1.13 -2.78 -9.28
CA VAL A 137 -1.88 -4.04 -9.19
C VAL A 137 -2.48 -4.46 -10.53
N LEU A 138 -2.89 -3.51 -11.37
CA LEU A 138 -3.35 -3.83 -12.73
C LEU A 138 -2.21 -4.34 -13.62
N ARG A 139 -0.99 -3.81 -13.48
CA ARG A 139 0.16 -4.30 -14.25
C ARG A 139 0.52 -5.71 -13.83
N ASP A 140 0.58 -5.95 -12.53
CA ASP A 140 0.91 -7.26 -11.96
C ASP A 140 -0.14 -8.31 -12.34
N ALA A 141 -1.41 -7.91 -12.43
CA ALA A 141 -2.51 -8.77 -12.90
C ALA A 141 -2.59 -8.92 -14.42
N GLY A 142 -1.74 -8.25 -15.22
CA GLY A 142 -1.80 -8.26 -16.67
C GLY A 142 -3.04 -7.56 -17.27
N LEU A 143 -3.67 -6.65 -16.50
CA LEU A 143 -4.89 -5.92 -16.85
C LEU A 143 -4.63 -4.42 -17.12
N TYR A 144 -3.38 -3.98 -17.12
CA TYR A 144 -3.05 -2.57 -17.35
C TYR A 144 -3.14 -2.21 -18.83
N GLU A 145 -4.29 -1.69 -19.24
CA GLU A 145 -4.55 -1.21 -20.59
C GLU A 145 -4.87 0.28 -20.58
N ILE A 146 -4.31 1.02 -21.54
CA ILE A 146 -4.58 2.45 -21.74
C ILE A 146 -5.41 2.60 -23.01
N ASP A 147 -6.46 3.42 -22.93
CA ASP A 147 -7.18 3.90 -24.11
C ASP A 147 -6.33 4.97 -24.83
N THR A 148 -6.01 4.71 -26.09
CA THR A 148 -5.16 5.57 -26.92
C THR A 148 -5.78 6.93 -27.22
N SER A 149 -7.12 7.07 -27.13
CA SER A 149 -7.81 8.32 -27.43
C SER A 149 -7.78 9.31 -26.26
N THR A 150 -7.94 8.82 -25.03
CA THR A 150 -8.00 9.67 -23.83
C THR A 150 -6.79 9.56 -22.91
N ASN A 151 -5.86 8.65 -23.21
CA ASN A 151 -4.70 8.31 -22.39
C ASN A 151 -5.08 7.94 -20.94
N ARG A 152 -6.23 7.28 -20.77
CA ARG A 152 -6.76 6.83 -19.48
C ARG A 152 -6.71 5.31 -19.40
N VAL A 153 -6.52 4.80 -18.19
CA VAL A 153 -6.58 3.36 -17.92
C VAL A 153 -8.00 2.85 -18.17
N LYS A 154 -8.13 1.77 -18.93
CA LYS A 154 -9.43 1.16 -19.29
C LYS A 154 -10.16 0.58 -18.09
N TYR A 155 -9.44 -0.13 -17.21
CA TYR A 155 -9.97 -0.59 -15.92
C TYR A 155 -9.82 0.50 -14.87
N ARG A 156 -10.90 1.23 -14.62
CA ARG A 156 -10.89 2.36 -13.68
C ARG A 156 -11.28 1.89 -12.28
N ILE A 157 -10.68 2.50 -11.26
CA ILE A 157 -11.09 2.27 -9.85
C ILE A 157 -12.57 2.62 -9.61
N HIS A 158 -13.13 3.57 -10.36
CA HIS A 158 -14.55 3.90 -10.31
C HIS A 158 -15.45 2.76 -10.82
N GLY A 159 -14.89 1.83 -11.61
CA GLY A 159 -15.55 0.60 -12.02
C GLY A 159 -15.97 -0.28 -10.82
N LEU A 160 -15.27 -0.22 -9.68
CA LEU A 160 -15.67 -0.93 -8.46
C LEU A 160 -17.02 -0.43 -7.92
N ARG A 161 -17.25 0.89 -7.99
CA ARG A 161 -18.53 1.49 -7.58
C ARG A 161 -19.65 1.20 -8.58
N LYS A 162 -19.34 1.10 -9.88
CA LYS A 162 -20.30 0.62 -10.90
C LYS A 162 -20.66 -0.84 -10.65
N PHE A 163 -19.67 -1.70 -10.35
CA PHE A 163 -19.87 -3.10 -9.99
C PHE A 163 -20.82 -3.24 -8.80
N PHE A 164 -20.59 -2.49 -7.71
CA PHE A 164 -21.49 -2.47 -6.55
C PHE A 164 -22.95 -2.21 -6.95
N ARG A 165 -23.17 -1.13 -7.72
CA ARG A 165 -24.51 -0.72 -8.15
C ARG A 165 -25.19 -1.82 -8.97
N SER A 166 -24.51 -2.34 -9.98
CA SER A 166 -25.08 -3.32 -10.90
C SER A 166 -25.39 -4.65 -10.20
N ASN A 167 -24.50 -5.13 -9.34
CA ASN A 167 -24.68 -6.42 -8.66
C ASN A 167 -25.67 -6.35 -7.51
N LEU A 168 -25.66 -5.27 -6.71
CA LEU A 168 -26.58 -5.17 -5.58
C LEU A 168 -28.04 -4.99 -6.05
N THR A 169 -28.24 -4.34 -7.19
CA THR A 169 -29.57 -4.17 -7.82
C THR A 169 -30.24 -5.50 -8.21
N LEU A 170 -29.47 -6.60 -8.33
CA LEU A 170 -30.03 -7.92 -8.63
C LEU A 170 -30.93 -8.47 -7.51
N SER A 171 -30.79 -7.96 -6.28
CA SER A 171 -31.59 -8.44 -5.13
C SER A 171 -32.10 -7.33 -4.24
N VAL A 172 -31.68 -6.09 -4.47
CA VAL A 172 -32.08 -4.92 -3.70
C VAL A 172 -32.69 -3.88 -4.65
N PRO A 173 -33.84 -3.29 -4.29
CA PRO A 173 -34.43 -2.19 -5.06
C PRO A 173 -33.44 -1.06 -5.37
N VAL A 174 -33.48 -0.54 -6.60
CA VAL A 174 -32.55 0.49 -7.10
C VAL A 174 -32.50 1.71 -6.17
N ASP A 175 -33.64 2.15 -5.65
CA ASP A 175 -33.73 3.30 -4.75
C ASP A 175 -32.95 3.11 -3.44
N ILE A 176 -32.96 1.91 -2.86
CA ILE A 176 -32.14 1.56 -1.69
C ILE A 176 -30.65 1.58 -2.07
N VAL A 177 -30.28 1.02 -3.23
CA VAL A 177 -28.88 1.01 -3.70
C VAL A 177 -28.37 2.44 -3.93
N GLU A 178 -29.17 3.30 -4.57
CA GLU A 178 -28.86 4.71 -4.80
C GLU A 178 -28.73 5.49 -3.48
N ALA A 179 -29.55 5.16 -2.47
CA ALA A 179 -29.45 5.72 -1.12
C ALA A 179 -28.14 5.33 -0.43
N LEU A 180 -27.74 4.05 -0.48
CA LEU A 180 -26.45 3.57 0.04
C LEU A 180 -25.27 4.28 -0.64
N MET A 181 -25.36 4.49 -1.95
CA MET A 181 -24.36 5.20 -2.74
C MET A 181 -24.32 6.71 -2.43
N GLY A 182 -25.33 7.28 -1.78
CA GLY A 182 -25.42 8.73 -1.58
C GLY A 182 -25.56 9.48 -2.90
N HIS A 183 -26.39 8.96 -3.81
CA HIS A 183 -26.81 9.68 -5.01
C HIS A 183 -28.00 10.58 -4.65
N SER A 184 -27.81 11.90 -4.68
CA SER A 184 -28.82 12.91 -4.35
C SER A 184 -29.74 13.25 -5.53
N ASN A 185 -29.28 13.06 -6.76
CA ASN A 185 -30.00 13.54 -7.95
C ASN A 185 -31.16 12.63 -8.39
N TYR A 186 -31.24 11.40 -7.88
CA TYR A 186 -32.26 10.42 -8.31
C TYR A 186 -33.47 10.31 -7.37
N LEU A 187 -33.36 10.81 -6.13
CA LEU A 187 -34.42 10.71 -5.12
C LEU A 187 -34.56 12.05 -4.40
N THR A 188 -35.76 12.64 -4.44
CA THR A 188 -36.11 13.77 -3.56
C THR A 188 -35.93 13.31 -2.11
N SER A 189 -35.41 14.17 -1.22
CA SER A 189 -35.16 13.82 0.19
C SER A 189 -36.38 13.21 0.90
N ALA A 190 -37.59 13.51 0.40
CA ALA A 190 -38.87 12.94 0.84
C ALA A 190 -38.97 11.41 0.73
N TYR A 191 -38.23 10.76 -0.19
CA TYR A 191 -38.23 9.31 -0.41
C TYR A 191 -37.16 8.54 0.39
N ARG A 192 -36.18 9.22 1.00
CA ARG A 192 -35.15 8.57 1.85
C ARG A 192 -35.65 8.31 3.27
N ARG A 193 -36.79 7.64 3.43
CA ARG A 193 -37.33 7.25 4.75
C ARG A 193 -36.87 5.85 5.19
N TYR A 194 -35.77 5.34 4.65
CA TYR A 194 -35.21 4.08 5.10
C TYR A 194 -34.45 4.28 6.40
N SER A 195 -34.84 3.55 7.44
CA SER A 195 -34.04 3.44 8.65
C SER A 195 -32.73 2.69 8.35
N GLN A 196 -31.68 2.96 9.12
CA GLN A 196 -30.41 2.25 9.02
C GLN A 196 -30.59 0.73 9.11
N LYS A 197 -31.52 0.27 9.95
CA LYS A 197 -31.86 -1.16 10.09
C LYS A 197 -32.40 -1.74 8.78
N GLN A 198 -33.36 -1.06 8.13
CA GLN A 198 -33.91 -1.50 6.84
C GLN A 198 -32.83 -1.53 5.75
N LEU A 199 -31.94 -0.54 5.71
CA LEU A 199 -30.82 -0.51 4.77
C LEU A 199 -29.87 -1.69 5.00
N GLY A 200 -29.56 -2.02 6.27
CA GLY A 200 -28.71 -3.16 6.64
C GLY A 200 -29.35 -4.50 6.28
N GLU A 201 -30.64 -4.69 6.58
CA GLU A 201 -31.38 -5.90 6.20
C GLU A 201 -31.46 -6.07 4.68
N ALA A 202 -31.67 -4.98 3.94
CA ALA A 202 -31.66 -5.01 2.48
C ALA A 202 -30.27 -5.34 1.93
N TYR A 203 -29.21 -4.74 2.50
CA TYR A 203 -27.83 -5.02 2.14
C TYR A 203 -27.48 -6.50 2.31
N GLN A 204 -27.79 -7.09 3.47
CA GLN A 204 -27.51 -8.51 3.76
C GLN A 204 -28.14 -9.46 2.74
N LYS A 205 -29.35 -9.17 2.25
CA LYS A 205 -30.01 -9.98 1.20
C LYS A 205 -29.21 -10.00 -0.11
N GLY A 206 -28.49 -8.92 -0.40
CA GLY A 206 -27.73 -8.75 -1.63
C GLY A 206 -26.23 -8.99 -1.51
N GLU A 207 -25.69 -9.11 -0.29
CA GLU A 207 -24.25 -9.20 0.02
C GLU A 207 -23.54 -10.29 -0.80
N ARG A 208 -24.19 -11.43 -1.01
CA ARG A 208 -23.63 -12.54 -1.81
C ARG A 208 -23.20 -12.15 -3.23
N HIS A 209 -23.79 -11.12 -3.83
CA HIS A 209 -23.41 -10.63 -5.17
C HIS A 209 -22.21 -9.67 -5.12
N LEU A 210 -21.83 -9.23 -3.93
CA LEU A 210 -20.69 -8.36 -3.67
C LEU A 210 -19.47 -9.13 -3.15
N THR A 211 -19.67 -10.36 -2.66
CA THR A 211 -18.60 -11.27 -2.25
C THR A 211 -17.77 -11.71 -3.47
N ILE A 212 -16.46 -11.50 -3.40
CA ILE A 212 -15.54 -11.81 -4.50
C ILE A 212 -14.76 -13.10 -4.24
N LEU A 213 -14.32 -13.32 -3.01
CA LEU A 213 -13.53 -14.49 -2.63
C LEU A 213 -14.46 -15.61 -2.18
N GLU A 214 -14.41 -16.76 -2.84
CA GLU A 214 -15.08 -17.95 -2.34
C GLU A 214 -14.30 -18.53 -1.15
N SER A 215 -14.95 -19.36 -0.33
CA SER A 215 -14.34 -19.95 0.87
C SER A 215 -12.99 -20.66 0.59
N GLY A 216 -12.85 -21.28 -0.59
CA GLY A 216 -11.60 -21.92 -1.01
C GLY A 216 -10.51 -20.95 -1.48
N ASP A 217 -10.87 -19.74 -1.93
CA ASP A 217 -9.90 -18.71 -2.31
C ASP A 217 -9.29 -18.04 -1.08
N LEU A 218 -10.07 -17.86 -0.01
CA LEU A 218 -9.59 -17.34 1.26
C LEU A 218 -8.46 -18.19 1.84
N THR A 219 -8.62 -19.52 1.83
CA THR A 219 -7.58 -20.45 2.30
C THR A 219 -6.30 -20.32 1.48
N ARG A 220 -6.39 -20.30 0.14
CA ARG A 220 -5.21 -20.15 -0.74
C ARG A 220 -4.50 -18.80 -0.54
N LEU A 221 -5.27 -17.72 -0.34
CA LEU A 221 -4.72 -16.40 -0.08
C LEU A 221 -4.06 -16.32 1.30
N GLN A 222 -4.63 -16.98 2.32
CA GLN A 222 -4.02 -17.09 3.64
C GLN A 222 -2.69 -17.83 3.58
N GLU A 223 -2.64 -18.98 2.89
CA GLU A 223 -1.41 -19.75 2.67
C GLU A 223 -0.34 -18.91 1.95
N GLN A 224 -0.72 -18.12 0.94
CA GLN A 224 0.20 -17.23 0.24
C GLN A 224 0.72 -16.10 1.13
N VAL A 225 -0.15 -15.49 1.94
CA VAL A 225 0.23 -14.44 2.89
C VAL A 225 1.20 -14.99 3.93
N GLU A 226 0.93 -16.17 4.47
CA GLU A 226 1.79 -16.84 5.45
C GLU A 226 3.17 -17.16 4.84
N LYS A 227 3.19 -17.77 3.66
CA LYS A 227 4.43 -18.07 2.94
C LYS A 227 5.24 -16.82 2.63
N THR A 228 4.57 -15.74 2.22
CA THR A 228 5.23 -14.45 1.97
C THR A 228 5.74 -13.84 3.27
N GLY A 229 4.98 -13.96 4.37
CA GLY A 229 5.41 -13.54 5.71
C GLY A 229 6.69 -14.24 6.13
N MET A 230 6.75 -15.57 5.99
CA MET A 230 7.97 -16.36 6.28
C MET A 230 9.18 -15.92 5.45
N LEU A 231 8.98 -15.64 4.15
CA LEU A 231 10.05 -15.14 3.29
C LEU A 231 10.51 -13.75 3.74
N VAL A 232 9.59 -12.84 4.05
CA VAL A 232 9.91 -11.48 4.52
C VAL A 232 10.67 -11.53 5.84
N ASP A 233 10.27 -12.38 6.78
CA ASP A 233 10.98 -12.57 8.04
C ASP A 233 12.39 -13.12 7.82
N GLY A 234 12.53 -14.08 6.89
CA GLY A 234 13.84 -14.57 6.46
C GLY A 234 14.73 -13.47 5.87
N TYR A 235 14.19 -12.64 4.96
CA TYR A 235 14.91 -11.49 4.40
C TYR A 235 15.26 -10.45 5.46
N LYS A 236 14.38 -10.21 6.43
CA LYS A 236 14.61 -9.28 7.54
C LYS A 236 15.77 -9.75 8.42
N HIS A 237 15.81 -11.02 8.77
CA HIS A 237 16.95 -11.60 9.49
C HIS A 237 18.26 -11.49 8.72
N ALA A 238 18.22 -11.71 7.40
CA ALA A 238 19.40 -11.53 6.55
C ALA A 238 19.85 -10.06 6.51
N LEU A 239 18.91 -9.11 6.47
CA LEU A 239 19.21 -7.68 6.53
C LEU A 239 19.83 -7.28 7.88
N ASP A 240 19.25 -7.74 8.99
CA ASP A 240 19.77 -7.48 10.34
C ASP A 240 21.19 -8.05 10.53
N SER A 241 21.52 -9.17 9.86
CA SER A 241 22.90 -9.70 9.84
C SER A 241 23.83 -8.78 9.05
N LYS A 242 23.38 -8.25 7.91
CA LYS A 242 24.17 -7.34 7.09
C LYS A 242 24.41 -5.99 7.76
N ASP A 243 23.43 -5.46 8.49
CA ASP A 243 23.60 -4.23 9.26
C ASP A 243 24.69 -4.39 10.35
N ARG A 244 24.75 -5.55 11.01
CA ARG A 244 25.85 -5.86 11.95
C ARG A 244 27.21 -5.93 11.26
N ASP A 245 27.28 -6.55 10.08
CA ASP A 245 28.52 -6.60 9.30
C ASP A 245 28.99 -5.18 8.94
N ILE A 246 28.06 -4.29 8.55
CA ILE A 246 28.34 -2.89 8.23
C ILE A 246 28.86 -2.14 9.47
N ASP A 247 28.28 -2.35 10.65
CA ASP A 247 28.75 -1.72 11.89
C ASP A 247 30.19 -2.17 12.23
N VAL A 248 30.49 -3.46 12.09
CA VAL A 248 31.84 -4.00 12.32
C VAL A 248 32.85 -3.45 11.32
N LEU A 249 32.46 -3.35 10.05
CA LEU A 249 33.31 -2.77 9.00
C LEU A 249 33.56 -1.29 9.25
N SER A 250 32.53 -0.52 9.61
CA SER A 250 32.68 0.90 9.96
C SER A 250 33.67 1.10 11.11
N GLN A 251 33.56 0.33 12.19
CA GLN A 251 34.53 0.37 13.30
C GLN A 251 35.96 -0.02 12.87
N ARG A 252 36.11 -0.88 11.86
CA ARG A 252 37.44 -1.21 11.30
C ARG A 252 38.01 -0.05 10.50
N VAL A 253 37.18 0.62 9.70
CA VAL A 253 37.58 1.82 8.95
C VAL A 253 38.00 2.93 9.91
N ASP A 254 37.22 3.23 10.95
CA ASP A 254 37.56 4.26 11.96
C ASP A 254 38.92 4.00 12.63
N ARG A 255 39.22 2.74 12.92
CA ARG A 255 40.53 2.33 13.47
C ARG A 255 41.66 2.55 12.47
N LEU A 256 41.46 2.23 11.20
CA LEU A 256 42.47 2.45 10.17
C LEU A 256 42.71 3.95 9.94
N GLU A 257 41.66 4.77 9.93
CA GLU A 257 41.78 6.22 9.85
C GLU A 257 42.56 6.79 11.03
N SER A 258 42.30 6.31 12.25
CA SER A 258 43.04 6.73 13.45
C SER A 258 44.53 6.36 13.37
N LEU A 259 44.85 5.18 12.84
CA LEU A 259 46.25 4.75 12.63
C LEU A 259 46.94 5.57 11.54
N LEU A 260 46.24 5.84 10.44
CA LEU A 260 46.73 6.71 9.36
C LEU A 260 47.00 8.13 9.87
N GLN A 261 46.09 8.69 10.67
CA GLN A 261 46.28 10.00 11.28
C GLN A 261 47.53 10.02 12.17
N GLY A 262 47.73 8.99 13.01
CA GLY A 262 48.93 8.86 13.82
C GLY A 262 50.22 8.77 12.99
N LEU A 263 50.20 8.08 11.85
CA LEU A 263 51.33 8.03 10.92
C LEU A 263 51.60 9.39 10.26
N VAL A 264 50.54 10.12 9.87
CA VAL A 264 50.64 11.47 9.32
C VAL A 264 51.24 12.43 10.34
N ASP A 265 50.81 12.36 11.61
CA ASP A 265 51.34 13.20 12.69
C ASP A 265 52.84 12.95 12.91
N VAL A 266 53.28 11.67 12.88
CA VAL A 266 54.70 11.29 12.95
C VAL A 266 55.47 11.84 11.75
N ALA A 267 54.93 11.70 10.53
CA ALA A 267 55.55 12.19 9.31
C ALA A 267 55.72 13.71 9.28
N CYS A 268 54.75 14.45 9.85
CA CYS A 268 54.82 15.90 9.99
C CYS A 268 55.79 16.36 11.08
N GLY A 269 55.98 15.56 12.14
CA GLY A 269 56.88 15.87 13.26
C GLY A 269 58.35 15.51 12.99
N ASP A 270 58.60 14.39 12.30
CA ASP A 270 59.93 13.95 11.87
C ASP A 270 59.82 13.21 10.51
N PRO A 271 60.11 13.89 9.39
CA PRO A 271 59.99 13.31 8.06
C PRO A 271 60.93 12.12 7.80
N ASP A 272 62.06 12.04 8.52
CA ASP A 272 63.04 10.95 8.34
C ASP A 272 62.67 9.69 9.14
N ALA A 273 61.80 9.80 10.15
CA ALA A 273 61.32 8.66 10.94
C ALA A 273 60.57 7.61 10.09
N LEU A 274 59.88 8.03 9.01
CA LEU A 274 59.20 7.11 8.10
C LEU A 274 60.16 6.20 7.32
N LYS A 275 61.42 6.60 7.10
CA LYS A 275 62.42 5.78 6.38
C LYS A 275 62.81 4.53 7.16
N HIS A 276 62.69 4.59 8.48
CA HIS A 276 62.99 3.49 9.40
C HIS A 276 61.77 2.63 9.75
N LEU A 277 60.57 2.97 9.25
CA LEU A 277 59.35 2.22 9.54
C LEU A 277 59.48 0.73 9.16
N LYS A 278 60.24 0.45 8.09
CA LYS A 278 60.53 -0.90 7.58
C LYS A 278 61.31 -1.76 8.59
N ASP A 279 62.08 -1.12 9.48
CA ASP A 279 62.91 -1.77 10.48
C ASP A 279 62.09 -2.25 11.69
N PHE A 280 60.86 -1.75 11.86
CA PHE A 280 59.95 -2.07 12.96
C PHE A 280 58.75 -2.94 12.54
N ILE A 281 58.59 -3.25 11.26
CA ILE A 281 57.54 -4.15 10.77
C ILE A 281 58.04 -5.60 10.93
N PRO A 282 57.30 -6.49 11.61
CA PRO A 282 57.67 -7.90 11.73
C PRO A 282 57.89 -8.53 10.35
N GLU A 283 58.99 -9.27 10.16
CA GLU A 283 59.36 -9.91 8.89
C GLU A 283 58.22 -10.73 8.24
N ALA A 284 57.32 -11.30 9.05
CA ALA A 284 56.17 -12.07 8.61
C ALA A 284 55.10 -11.24 7.85
N LEU A 285 55.00 -9.93 8.11
CA LEU A 285 54.10 -8.99 7.41
C LEU A 285 54.73 -8.48 6.11
N CYS A 286 56.05 -8.25 6.10
CA CYS A 286 56.80 -7.87 4.90
C CYS A 286 56.67 -8.94 3.79
N ARG A 287 56.78 -10.23 4.11
CA ARG A 287 56.63 -11.33 3.13
C ARG A 287 55.24 -11.42 2.47
N LYS A 288 54.17 -10.91 3.11
CA LYS A 288 52.82 -10.89 2.52
C LYS A 288 52.62 -9.79 1.49
N LEU A 289 53.33 -8.68 1.61
CA LEU A 289 53.27 -7.56 0.65
C LEU A 289 54.04 -7.90 -0.63
N ASP A 290 55.18 -8.58 -0.51
CA ASP A 290 56.00 -9.00 -1.66
C ASP A 290 55.28 -10.04 -2.55
N ASN A 291 54.44 -10.90 -1.96
CA ASN A 291 53.63 -11.89 -2.71
C ASN A 291 52.40 -11.29 -3.41
N HIS A 292 51.92 -10.11 -3.01
CA HIS A 292 50.82 -9.42 -3.71
C HIS A 292 51.32 -8.53 -4.85
N SER A 293 52.56 -8.05 -4.78
CA SER A 293 53.25 -7.31 -5.85
C SER A 293 53.50 -8.14 -7.11
N THR A 294 53.54 -9.47 -6.98
CA THR A 294 53.80 -10.41 -8.09
C THR A 294 52.54 -10.82 -8.84
N LEU A 295 51.34 -10.43 -8.38
CA LEU A 295 50.06 -10.77 -9.02
C LEU A 295 49.47 -9.66 -9.91
N TYR A 296 50.11 -8.49 -9.99
CA TYR A 296 49.65 -7.35 -10.80
C TYR A 296 50.63 -6.95 -11.92
N THR A 297 51.70 -7.73 -12.14
CA THR A 297 52.68 -7.47 -13.20
C THR A 297 52.51 -8.34 -14.45
N ASP A 298 51.51 -9.24 -14.46
CA ASP A 298 51.15 -10.05 -15.64
C ASP A 298 49.63 -9.97 -15.92
N SER A 299 49.17 -8.84 -16.47
CA SER A 299 47.97 -8.67 -17.33
C SER A 299 47.86 -7.24 -17.83
#